data_AF-A0A1Z2TNZ1-F1
#
_entry.id   AF-A0A1Z2TNZ1-F1
#
_cell.length_a   1.000
_cell.length_b   1.000
_cell.length_c   1.000
_cell.angle_alpha   90.00
_cell.angle_beta   90.00
_cell.angle_gamma   90.00
#
_symmetry.space_group_name_H-M   'P 1'
#
loop_
_entity.id
_entity.type
_entity.pdbx_description
1 polymer ?
#
loop_
_entity_poly.entity_id
_entity_poly.type
_entity_poly.pdbx_seq_one_letter_code
_entity_poly.pdbx_strand_id
1 'polypeptide(L)'
;MKGWAVLLILLLVGGYLYISGEVKVPEGLPGLDTGSSSGGVSSLQDEVKALGATEVEVSLSRDDALVRMGIPTVDDNLTAMLYDVAGMAYSSSHAKRVRVEAYYLGEPLLAVTVMNGDLENAELEDIRRPEFRIESDLTLFDSRVQSVELTNETASVTLEYLADREGFWKDYFAMAFVVLEDAPWVETVSITYLADNGTVTLSMSSRDIIRLQSGEVTAEELPGLVTVSKTGGR
;
A
#
# COMPACT_ATOMS: atom_id res chain seq x y z
N MET A 1 19.81 -21.75 19.05
CA MET A 1 19.08 -20.96 20.09
C MET A 1 19.93 -19.83 20.71
N LYS A 2 20.74 -19.08 19.93
CA LYS A 2 21.58 -17.98 20.46
C LYS A 2 21.24 -16.59 19.90
N GLY A 3 20.43 -16.48 18.85
CA GLY A 3 20.00 -15.19 18.28
C GLY A 3 18.82 -14.53 19.00
N TRP A 4 17.93 -15.32 19.59
CA TRP A 4 16.74 -14.81 20.29
C TRP A 4 17.12 -13.94 21.49
N ALA A 5 18.10 -14.35 22.29
CA ALA A 5 18.51 -13.62 23.48
C ALA A 5 19.09 -12.22 23.14
N VAL A 6 19.80 -12.10 22.02
CA VAL A 6 20.37 -10.82 21.55
C VAL A 6 19.25 -9.89 21.05
N LEU A 7 18.26 -10.44 20.36
CA LEU A 7 17.12 -9.68 19.84
C LEU A 7 16.21 -9.16 20.96
N LEU A 8 16.00 -9.97 22.02
CA LEU A 8 15.28 -9.55 23.22
C LEU A 8 16.00 -8.42 23.97
N ILE A 9 17.33 -8.48 24.05
CA ILE A 9 18.13 -7.41 24.69
C ILE A 9 18.05 -6.13 23.86
N LEU A 10 18.10 -6.21 22.53
CA LEU A 10 17.95 -5.03 21.65
C LEU A 10 16.54 -4.41 21.74
N LEU A 11 15.49 -5.23 21.83
CA LEU A 11 14.11 -4.74 22.02
C LEU A 11 13.92 -4.09 23.40
N LEU A 12 14.52 -4.64 24.45
CA LEU A 12 14.46 -4.06 25.79
C LEU A 12 15.25 -2.74 25.88
N VAL A 13 16.40 -2.64 25.22
CA VAL A 13 17.17 -1.39 25.13
C VAL A 13 16.44 -0.35 24.29
N GLY A 14 15.88 -0.74 23.13
CA GLY A 14 15.07 0.14 22.30
C GLY A 14 13.82 0.65 23.02
N GLY A 15 13.12 -0.23 23.74
CA GLY A 15 11.95 0.14 24.55
C GLY A 15 12.30 1.04 25.74
N TYR A 16 13.43 0.80 26.41
CA TYR A 16 13.91 1.65 27.49
C TYR A 16 14.29 3.05 27.00
N LEU A 17 14.98 3.15 25.85
CA LEU A 17 15.34 4.43 25.22
C LEU A 17 14.13 5.22 24.70
N TYR A 18 13.06 4.54 24.29
CA TYR A 18 11.79 5.15 23.90
C TYR A 18 11.05 5.73 25.12
N ILE A 19 10.97 4.99 26.23
CA ILE A 19 10.27 5.42 27.44
C ILE A 19 11.06 6.49 28.22
N SER A 20 12.41 6.48 28.14
CA SER A 20 13.25 7.50 28.79
C SER A 20 13.30 8.84 28.04
N GLY A 21 12.68 8.93 26.86
CA GLY A 21 12.61 10.17 26.07
C GLY A 21 13.93 10.58 25.40
N GLU A 22 14.94 9.70 25.37
CA GLU A 22 16.23 9.99 24.71
C GLU A 22 16.17 9.74 23.18
N VAL A 23 15.17 9.00 22.71
CA VAL A 23 14.86 8.87 21.27
C VAL A 23 13.60 9.67 20.97
N LYS A 24 13.78 10.87 20.43
CA LYS A 24 12.70 11.55 19.72
C LYS A 24 12.46 10.83 18.40
N VAL A 25 11.26 10.29 18.22
CA VAL A 25 10.73 10.01 16.88
C VAL A 25 10.85 11.32 16.09
N PRO A 26 11.44 11.34 14.89
CA PRO A 26 11.46 12.55 14.09
C PRO A 26 10.01 12.92 13.76
N GLU A 27 9.49 13.94 14.45
CA GLU A 27 8.30 14.63 14.02
C GLU A 27 8.66 15.42 12.76
N GLY A 28 8.04 15.04 11.65
CA GLY A 28 8.17 15.72 10.37
C GLY A 28 8.76 14.84 9.27
N LEU A 29 8.03 14.78 8.15
CA LEU A 29 8.58 14.38 6.86
C LEU A 29 9.73 15.35 6.49
N PRO A 30 10.82 14.86 5.87
CA PRO A 30 12.02 15.65 5.64
C PRO A 30 11.71 16.92 4.83
N GLY A 31 12.10 18.06 5.41
CA GLY A 31 11.75 19.40 4.97
C GLY A 31 12.40 19.81 3.65
N LEU A 32 11.56 20.36 2.76
CA LEU A 32 11.95 21.33 1.74
C LEU A 32 11.77 22.73 2.34
N ASP A 33 12.85 23.51 2.35
CA ASP A 33 12.81 24.94 2.69
C ASP A 33 11.80 25.66 1.79
N THR A 34 10.73 26.19 2.39
CA THR A 34 9.70 26.95 1.67
C THR A 34 9.61 28.36 2.24
N GLY A 35 10.08 29.33 1.45
CA GLY A 35 9.57 30.69 1.57
C GLY A 35 8.13 30.68 1.08
N SER A 36 7.15 30.72 2.00
CA SER A 36 5.72 30.79 1.65
C SER A 36 5.01 31.93 2.38
N SER A 37 4.11 32.60 1.65
CA SER A 37 3.15 33.56 2.17
C SER A 37 2.14 32.85 3.06
N SER A 38 2.29 32.99 4.37
CA SER A 38 1.56 32.25 5.41
C SER A 38 0.03 32.35 5.36
N GLY A 39 -0.54 33.33 4.65
CA GLY A 39 -1.99 33.55 4.59
C GLY A 39 -2.76 32.63 3.63
N GLY A 40 -2.18 32.23 2.50
CA GLY A 40 -2.86 31.37 1.51
C GLY A 40 -2.82 29.88 1.85
N VAL A 41 -1.82 29.47 2.63
CA VAL A 41 -1.65 28.08 3.09
C VAL A 41 -2.69 27.72 4.15
N SER A 42 -2.92 28.60 5.13
CA SER A 42 -3.88 28.33 6.21
C SER A 42 -5.33 28.30 5.71
N SER A 43 -5.72 29.20 4.81
CA SER A 43 -7.06 29.19 4.22
C SER A 43 -7.34 27.91 3.43
N LEU A 44 -6.38 27.47 2.61
CA LEU A 44 -6.53 26.23 1.85
C LEU A 44 -6.61 25.00 2.78
N GLN A 45 -5.79 24.96 3.84
CA GLN A 45 -5.88 23.89 4.83
C GLN A 45 -7.26 23.79 5.49
N ASP A 46 -7.86 24.93 5.84
CA ASP A 46 -9.19 24.96 6.47
C ASP A 46 -10.30 24.55 5.48
N GLU A 47 -10.20 24.97 4.22
CA GLU A 47 -11.13 24.56 3.15
C GLU A 47 -11.06 23.05 2.89
N VAL A 48 -9.85 22.48 2.80
CA VAL A 48 -9.66 21.03 2.59
C VAL A 48 -10.20 20.23 3.79
N LYS A 49 -10.00 20.71 5.02
CA LYS A 49 -10.61 20.09 6.22
C LYS A 49 -12.14 20.17 6.19
N ALA A 50 -12.71 21.25 5.67
CA ALA A 50 -14.17 21.40 5.55
C ALA A 50 -14.78 20.38 4.57
N LEU A 51 -14.00 19.86 3.63
CA LEU A 51 -14.40 18.74 2.76
C LEU A 51 -14.36 17.36 3.47
N GLY A 52 -13.87 17.30 4.70
CA GLY A 52 -13.82 16.06 5.50
C GLY A 52 -12.44 15.42 5.59
N ALA A 53 -11.41 16.04 5.03
CA ALA A 53 -10.03 15.59 5.18
C ALA A 53 -9.49 15.79 6.60
N THR A 54 -8.59 14.91 7.02
CA THR A 54 -7.81 14.99 8.26
C THR A 54 -6.34 15.25 7.94
N GLU A 55 -5.54 15.69 8.92
CA GLU A 55 -4.06 15.77 8.78
C GLU A 55 -3.59 16.46 7.48
N VAL A 56 -4.16 17.63 7.19
CA VAL A 56 -3.89 18.35 5.95
C VAL A 56 -2.56 19.09 6.02
N GLU A 57 -1.64 18.76 5.14
CA GLU A 57 -0.39 19.47 4.89
C GLU A 57 -0.43 20.13 3.52
N VAL A 58 0.04 21.38 3.44
CA VAL A 58 0.01 22.17 2.21
C VAL A 58 1.36 22.83 2.02
N SER A 59 1.95 22.62 0.84
CA SER A 59 3.17 23.28 0.39
C SER A 59 2.89 23.98 -0.92
N LEU A 60 2.98 25.31 -0.91
CA LEU A 60 2.71 26.14 -2.09
C LEU A 60 3.98 26.88 -2.53
N SER A 61 4.26 26.80 -3.83
CA SER A 61 5.24 27.61 -4.53
C SER A 61 4.64 28.12 -5.85
N ARG A 62 5.38 28.97 -6.59
CA ARG A 62 4.92 29.48 -7.89
C ARG A 62 4.89 28.43 -8.99
N ASP A 63 5.72 27.40 -8.89
CA ASP A 63 5.86 26.38 -9.92
C ASP A 63 5.17 25.08 -9.52
N ASP A 64 5.11 24.77 -8.23
CA ASP A 64 4.58 23.52 -7.69
C ASP A 64 3.72 23.75 -6.44
N ALA A 65 2.61 23.05 -6.34
CA ALA A 65 1.74 23.01 -5.17
C ALA A 65 1.47 21.55 -4.80
N LEU A 66 1.79 21.18 -3.57
CA LEU A 66 1.55 19.86 -3.01
C LEU A 66 0.57 19.97 -1.85
N VAL A 67 -0.51 19.19 -1.90
CA VAL A 67 -1.44 19.00 -0.80
C VAL A 67 -1.42 17.53 -0.40
N ARG A 68 -1.15 17.26 0.87
CA ARG A 68 -1.30 15.91 1.45
C ARG A 68 -2.45 15.94 2.42
N MET A 69 -3.30 14.92 2.36
CA MET A 69 -4.46 14.84 3.22
C MET A 69 -4.70 13.41 3.68
N GLY A 70 -4.95 13.26 4.97
CA GLY A 70 -5.56 12.07 5.52
C GLY A 70 -7.04 12.02 5.15
N ILE A 71 -7.54 10.83 4.88
CA ILE A 71 -8.98 10.58 4.68
C ILE A 71 -9.48 9.63 5.76
N PRO A 72 -10.66 9.89 6.34
CA PRO A 72 -11.20 9.06 7.42
C PRO A 72 -11.77 7.74 6.90
N THR A 73 -12.20 7.70 5.64
CA THR A 73 -12.81 6.54 4.97
C THR A 73 -12.46 6.56 3.48
N VAL A 74 -12.35 5.38 2.88
CA VAL A 74 -12.18 5.20 1.43
C VAL A 74 -13.55 4.87 0.85
N ASP A 75 -14.09 5.80 0.05
CA ASP A 75 -15.39 5.65 -0.62
C ASP A 75 -15.35 6.24 -2.04
N ASP A 76 -16.48 6.10 -2.76
CA ASP A 76 -16.61 6.55 -4.15
C ASP A 76 -16.41 8.07 -4.33
N ASN A 77 -16.49 8.86 -3.24
CA ASN A 77 -16.33 10.30 -3.28
C ASN A 77 -14.86 10.74 -3.16
N LEU A 78 -13.94 9.85 -2.79
CA LEU A 78 -12.51 10.17 -2.64
C LEU A 78 -11.94 10.85 -3.88
N THR A 79 -12.21 10.28 -5.06
CA THR A 79 -11.69 10.84 -6.31
C THR A 79 -12.23 12.25 -6.53
N ALA A 80 -13.53 12.47 -6.40
CA ALA A 80 -14.13 13.82 -6.57
C ALA A 80 -13.50 14.84 -5.61
N MET A 81 -13.29 14.45 -4.35
CA MET A 81 -12.63 15.30 -3.36
C MET A 81 -11.21 15.69 -3.79
N LEU A 82 -10.41 14.77 -4.33
CA LEU A 82 -9.06 15.07 -4.83
C LEU A 82 -9.07 16.11 -5.95
N TYR A 83 -10.04 16.03 -6.88
CA TYR A 83 -10.20 17.02 -7.94
C TYR A 83 -10.62 18.39 -7.40
N ASP A 84 -11.56 18.43 -6.44
CA ASP A 84 -11.98 19.68 -5.81
C ASP A 84 -10.80 20.37 -5.10
N VAL A 85 -10.03 19.61 -4.33
CA VAL A 85 -8.83 20.10 -3.64
C VAL A 85 -7.77 20.59 -4.65
N ALA A 86 -7.58 19.88 -5.76
CA ALA A 86 -6.65 20.32 -6.81
C ALA A 86 -7.09 21.66 -7.42
N GLY A 87 -8.39 21.85 -7.65
CA GLY A 87 -8.97 23.11 -8.12
C GLY A 87 -8.78 24.26 -7.13
N MET A 88 -8.99 24.01 -5.83
CA MET A 88 -8.74 24.98 -4.76
C MET A 88 -7.26 25.37 -4.67
N ALA A 89 -6.36 24.38 -4.71
CA ALA A 89 -4.92 24.59 -4.65
C ALA A 89 -4.40 25.37 -5.87
N TYR A 90 -4.89 25.07 -7.08
CA TYR A 90 -4.58 25.84 -8.28
C TYR A 90 -5.07 27.29 -8.17
N SER A 91 -6.31 27.49 -7.70
CA SER A 91 -6.90 28.83 -7.54
C SER A 91 -6.13 29.69 -6.53
N SER A 92 -5.52 29.05 -5.53
CA SER A 92 -4.78 29.73 -4.46
C SER A 92 -3.33 30.05 -4.84
N SER A 93 -2.68 29.20 -5.64
CA SER A 93 -1.24 29.30 -5.94
C SER A 93 -0.92 29.71 -7.38
N HIS A 94 -1.82 29.42 -8.33
CA HIS A 94 -1.57 29.41 -9.77
C HIS A 94 -0.32 28.60 -10.17
N ALA A 95 0.02 27.57 -9.40
CA ALA A 95 1.15 26.71 -9.67
C ALA A 95 1.00 25.98 -11.01
N LYS A 96 2.14 25.78 -11.70
CA LYS A 96 2.15 25.02 -12.97
C LYS A 96 1.87 23.54 -12.74
N ARG A 97 2.25 23.00 -11.59
CA ARG A 97 1.94 21.64 -11.17
C ARG A 97 1.20 21.71 -9.84
N VAL A 98 0.07 21.03 -9.76
CA VAL A 98 -0.65 20.79 -8.52
C VAL A 98 -0.72 19.29 -8.32
N ARG A 99 -0.23 18.80 -7.18
CA ARG A 99 -0.35 17.40 -6.78
C ARG A 99 -1.12 17.31 -5.46
N VAL A 100 -2.14 16.47 -5.44
CA VAL A 100 -2.91 16.17 -4.24
C VAL A 100 -2.75 14.69 -3.93
N GLU A 101 -2.30 14.36 -2.73
CA GLU A 101 -2.05 12.99 -2.27
C GLU A 101 -3.01 12.65 -1.12
N ALA A 102 -3.75 11.55 -1.25
CA ALA A 102 -4.60 11.01 -0.20
C ALA A 102 -3.91 9.87 0.56
N TYR A 103 -4.09 9.87 1.88
CA TYR A 103 -3.57 8.86 2.79
C TYR A 103 -4.69 8.31 3.68
N TYR A 104 -4.74 7.00 3.89
CA TYR A 104 -5.66 6.36 4.84
C TYR A 104 -4.88 5.62 5.90
N LEU A 105 -5.11 5.96 7.17
CA LEU A 105 -4.37 5.41 8.31
C LEU A 105 -2.84 5.56 8.17
N GLY A 106 -2.38 6.62 7.50
CA GLY A 106 -0.97 6.87 7.21
C GLY A 106 -0.42 6.15 5.97
N GLU A 107 -1.18 5.26 5.33
CA GLU A 107 -0.78 4.62 4.08
C GLU A 107 -1.16 5.47 2.86
N PRO A 108 -0.26 5.64 1.87
CA PRO A 108 -0.59 6.35 0.64
C PRO A 108 -1.65 5.57 -0.14
N LEU A 109 -2.59 6.28 -0.78
CA LEU A 109 -3.65 5.67 -1.58
C LEU A 109 -3.61 6.12 -3.03
N LEU A 110 -3.93 7.39 -3.25
CA LEU A 110 -4.20 7.91 -4.58
C LEU A 110 -3.64 9.32 -4.68
N ALA A 111 -3.12 9.66 -5.85
CA ALA A 111 -2.72 11.02 -6.17
C ALA A 111 -3.41 11.53 -7.42
N VAL A 112 -3.79 12.80 -7.40
CA VAL A 112 -4.20 13.56 -8.58
C VAL A 112 -3.11 14.57 -8.89
N THR A 113 -2.63 14.57 -10.13
CA THR A 113 -1.69 15.58 -10.63
C THR A 113 -2.34 16.39 -11.74
N VAL A 114 -2.39 17.71 -11.57
CA VAL A 114 -2.97 18.66 -12.51
C VAL A 114 -1.88 19.59 -13.02
N MET A 115 -1.79 19.71 -14.34
CA MET A 115 -0.82 20.56 -15.01
C MET A 115 -1.48 21.83 -15.53
N ASN A 116 -0.94 22.99 -15.17
CA ASN A 116 -1.40 24.32 -15.57
C ASN A 116 -2.89 24.58 -15.33
N GLY A 117 -3.47 23.95 -14.30
CA GLY A 117 -4.90 24.08 -13.97
C GLY A 117 -5.85 23.28 -14.87
N ASP A 118 -5.32 22.40 -15.73
CA ASP A 118 -6.12 21.54 -16.61
C ASP A 118 -6.66 20.33 -15.85
N LEU A 119 -7.81 20.50 -15.20
CA LEU A 119 -8.49 19.43 -14.46
C LEU A 119 -9.09 18.35 -15.38
N GLU A 120 -9.35 18.67 -16.65
CA GLU A 120 -9.94 17.70 -17.59
C GLU A 120 -8.93 16.63 -17.99
N ASN A 121 -7.64 16.98 -18.00
CA ASN A 121 -6.53 16.08 -18.31
C ASN A 121 -5.68 15.75 -17.07
N ALA A 122 -6.29 15.73 -15.89
CA ALA A 122 -5.58 15.37 -14.67
C ALA A 122 -5.12 13.90 -14.69
N GLU A 123 -3.93 13.64 -14.18
CA GLU A 123 -3.37 12.30 -14.05
C GLU A 123 -3.75 11.72 -12.68
N LEU A 124 -4.45 10.58 -12.69
CA LEU A 124 -4.77 9.81 -11.50
C LEU A 124 -3.75 8.68 -11.35
N GLU A 125 -3.11 8.60 -10.19
CA GLU A 125 -2.03 7.66 -9.91
C GLU A 125 -2.33 6.89 -8.62
N ASP A 126 -2.26 5.55 -8.67
CA ASP A 126 -2.19 4.71 -7.47
C ASP A 126 -0.79 4.82 -6.87
N ILE A 127 -0.70 5.41 -5.68
CA ILE A 127 0.55 5.65 -4.96
C ILE A 127 0.74 4.70 -3.79
N ARG A 128 -0.13 3.69 -3.64
CA ARG A 128 0.01 2.65 -2.62
C ARG A 128 1.36 1.96 -2.76
N ARG A 129 1.99 1.67 -1.63
CA ARG A 129 3.18 0.80 -1.61
C ARG A 129 2.79 -0.59 -2.11
N PRO A 130 3.64 -1.31 -2.84
CA PRO A 130 3.32 -2.63 -3.37
C PRO A 130 2.80 -3.61 -2.30
N GLU A 131 3.37 -3.60 -1.10
CA GLU A 131 2.90 -4.42 0.02
C GLU A 131 1.43 -4.11 0.39
N PHE A 132 1.09 -2.83 0.44
CA PHE A 132 -0.25 -2.37 0.80
C PHE A 132 -1.26 -2.59 -0.34
N ARG A 133 -0.83 -2.51 -1.61
CA ARG A 133 -1.64 -2.92 -2.76
C ARG A 133 -2.03 -4.39 -2.65
N ILE A 134 -1.04 -5.26 -2.46
CA ILE A 134 -1.27 -6.70 -2.29
C ILE A 134 -2.19 -6.97 -1.11
N GLU A 135 -1.94 -6.35 0.04
CA GLU A 135 -2.77 -6.51 1.23
C GLU A 135 -4.23 -6.14 0.96
N SER A 136 -4.48 -5.00 0.32
CA SER A 136 -5.82 -4.49 0.06
C SER A 136 -6.52 -5.23 -1.09
N ASP A 137 -5.84 -5.56 -2.17
CA ASP A 137 -6.42 -6.21 -3.35
C ASP A 137 -6.76 -7.69 -3.07
N LEU A 138 -6.01 -8.34 -2.17
CA LEU A 138 -6.33 -9.71 -1.72
C LEU A 138 -7.58 -9.80 -0.83
N THR A 139 -8.10 -8.68 -0.30
CA THR A 139 -9.36 -8.68 0.47
C THR A 139 -10.57 -9.08 -0.38
N LEU A 140 -10.47 -8.99 -1.71
CA LEU A 140 -11.51 -9.41 -2.65
C LEU A 140 -11.77 -10.94 -2.64
N PHE A 141 -10.86 -11.73 -2.08
CA PHE A 141 -10.91 -13.19 -2.09
C PHE A 141 -11.38 -13.80 -0.75
N ASP A 142 -12.19 -13.06 0.01
CA ASP A 142 -12.59 -13.45 1.38
C ASP A 142 -11.37 -13.90 2.21
N SER A 143 -10.30 -13.11 2.15
CA SER A 143 -9.05 -13.39 2.84
C SER A 143 -8.73 -12.29 3.84
N ARG A 144 -8.07 -12.68 4.93
CA ARG A 144 -7.52 -11.75 5.90
C ARG A 144 -6.01 -11.85 5.88
N VAL A 145 -5.39 -10.90 5.20
CA VAL A 145 -3.93 -10.80 5.13
C VAL A 145 -3.38 -10.40 6.50
N GLN A 146 -2.32 -11.09 6.93
CA GLN A 146 -1.61 -10.87 8.19
C GLN A 146 -0.27 -10.19 7.94
N SER A 147 0.41 -10.54 6.85
CA SER A 147 1.64 -9.87 6.43
C SER A 147 1.90 -10.05 4.94
N VAL A 148 2.58 -9.05 4.37
CA VAL A 148 3.17 -9.08 3.03
C VAL A 148 4.65 -8.70 3.17
N GLU A 149 5.52 -9.56 2.65
CA GLU A 149 6.96 -9.32 2.61
C GLU A 149 7.45 -9.45 1.18
N LEU A 150 8.08 -8.39 0.66
CA LEU A 150 8.63 -8.36 -0.68
C LEU A 150 10.15 -8.33 -0.64
N THR A 151 10.75 -9.13 -1.51
CA THR A 151 12.17 -9.04 -1.84
C THR A 151 12.33 -8.84 -3.34
N ASN A 152 13.57 -8.77 -3.82
CA ASN A 152 13.84 -8.76 -5.26
C ASN A 152 13.53 -10.11 -5.93
N GLU A 153 13.36 -11.19 -5.15
CA GLU A 153 13.20 -12.55 -5.66
C GLU A 153 11.82 -13.14 -5.35
N THR A 154 11.17 -12.71 -4.26
CA THR A 154 9.96 -13.36 -3.75
C THR A 154 8.96 -12.37 -3.20
N ALA A 155 7.68 -12.58 -3.52
CA ALA A 155 6.55 -12.03 -2.80
C ALA A 155 5.99 -13.08 -1.83
N SER A 156 6.09 -12.82 -0.52
CA SER A 156 5.59 -13.72 0.53
C SER A 156 4.38 -13.10 1.20
N VAL A 157 3.23 -13.77 1.11
CA VAL A 157 1.98 -13.35 1.73
C VAL A 157 1.60 -14.37 2.80
N THR A 158 1.21 -13.90 3.98
CA THR A 158 0.59 -14.73 5.01
C THR A 158 -0.85 -14.28 5.21
N LEU A 159 -1.81 -15.21 5.12
CA LEU A 159 -3.23 -14.89 5.23
C LEU A 159 -4.05 -16.01 5.86
N GLU A 160 -5.22 -15.64 6.38
CA GLU A 160 -6.33 -16.56 6.69
C GLU A 160 -7.30 -16.56 5.51
N TYR A 161 -7.64 -17.75 5.00
CA TYR A 161 -8.61 -17.89 3.91
C TYR A 161 -9.98 -18.27 4.47
N LEU A 162 -10.99 -17.44 4.21
CA LEU A 162 -12.31 -17.52 4.86
C LEU A 162 -13.42 -18.03 3.91
N ALA A 163 -13.14 -18.10 2.61
CA ALA A 163 -14.04 -18.66 1.61
C ALA A 163 -14.20 -20.19 1.73
N ASP A 164 -15.11 -20.75 0.92
CA ASP A 164 -15.37 -22.17 0.88
C ASP A 164 -14.20 -22.98 0.26
N ARG A 165 -14.18 -24.28 0.54
CA ARG A 165 -13.11 -25.18 0.06
C ARG A 165 -13.25 -25.52 -1.43
N GLU A 166 -14.44 -25.35 -2.00
CA GLU A 166 -14.75 -25.77 -3.37
C GLU A 166 -14.12 -24.80 -4.39
N GLY A 167 -13.92 -23.53 -4.01
CA GLY A 167 -13.23 -22.51 -4.81
C GLY A 167 -11.71 -22.37 -4.58
N PHE A 168 -11.15 -23.00 -3.55
CA PHE A 168 -9.79 -22.70 -3.05
C PHE A 168 -8.71 -22.62 -4.13
N TRP A 169 -8.64 -23.59 -5.04
CA TRP A 169 -7.58 -23.60 -6.07
C TRP A 169 -7.74 -22.48 -7.09
N LYS A 170 -8.98 -22.18 -7.49
CA LYS A 170 -9.27 -21.07 -8.39
C LYS A 170 -8.83 -19.76 -7.75
N ASP A 171 -9.16 -19.57 -6.47
CA ASP A 171 -8.83 -18.36 -5.75
C ASP A 171 -7.33 -18.28 -5.45
N TYR A 172 -6.66 -19.39 -5.15
CA TYR A 172 -5.20 -19.42 -5.04
C TYR A 172 -4.51 -18.91 -6.31
N PHE A 173 -4.90 -19.42 -7.48
CA PHE A 173 -4.27 -19.00 -8.74
C PHE A 173 -4.58 -17.53 -9.06
N ALA A 174 -5.80 -17.07 -8.79
CA ALA A 174 -6.19 -15.67 -8.97
C ALA A 174 -5.43 -14.75 -8.00
N MET A 175 -5.34 -15.11 -6.72
CA MET A 175 -4.54 -14.37 -5.72
C MET A 175 -3.06 -14.34 -6.10
N ALA A 176 -2.48 -15.45 -6.54
CA ALA A 176 -1.09 -15.49 -6.96
C ALA A 176 -0.83 -14.58 -8.18
N PHE A 177 -1.79 -14.47 -9.09
CA PHE A 177 -1.74 -13.53 -10.20
C PHE A 177 -1.84 -12.07 -9.74
N VAL A 178 -2.79 -11.74 -8.86
CA VAL A 178 -2.92 -10.38 -8.28
C VAL A 178 -1.63 -9.95 -7.58
N VAL A 179 -1.03 -10.84 -6.76
CA VAL A 179 0.26 -10.57 -6.11
C VAL A 179 1.35 -10.29 -7.14
N LEU A 180 1.37 -11.01 -8.26
CA LEU A 180 2.34 -10.80 -9.33
C LEU A 180 2.08 -9.51 -10.11
N GLU A 181 0.84 -9.08 -10.29
CA GLU A 181 0.51 -7.79 -10.93
C GLU A 181 1.03 -6.61 -10.11
N ASP A 182 0.97 -6.71 -8.78
CA ASP A 182 1.46 -5.66 -7.87
C ASP A 182 2.98 -5.71 -7.64
N ALA A 183 3.59 -6.89 -7.79
CA ALA A 183 5.04 -7.10 -7.65
C ALA A 183 5.64 -7.84 -8.87
N PRO A 184 5.59 -7.25 -10.09
CA PRO A 184 5.92 -7.97 -11.32
C PRO A 184 7.41 -8.35 -11.48
N TRP A 185 8.28 -7.84 -10.62
CA TRP A 185 9.70 -8.14 -10.62
C TRP A 185 10.06 -9.44 -9.89
N VAL A 186 9.16 -10.00 -9.08
CA VAL A 186 9.48 -11.19 -8.28
C VAL A 186 9.57 -12.44 -9.14
N GLU A 187 10.45 -13.36 -8.75
CA GLU A 187 10.62 -14.65 -9.44
C GLU A 187 9.61 -15.69 -8.92
N THR A 188 9.19 -15.57 -7.66
CA THR A 188 8.30 -16.52 -6.99
C THR A 188 7.25 -15.78 -6.16
N VAL A 189 6.00 -16.25 -6.25
CA VAL A 189 4.93 -15.88 -5.33
C VAL A 189 4.73 -17.02 -4.33
N SER A 190 4.63 -16.70 -3.06
CA SER A 190 4.47 -17.65 -1.97
C SER A 190 3.35 -17.20 -1.04
N ILE A 191 2.27 -17.97 -0.95
CA ILE A 191 1.11 -17.68 -0.11
C ILE A 191 1.05 -18.73 1.00
N THR A 192 1.17 -18.26 2.24
CA THR A 192 1.05 -19.04 3.46
C THR A 192 -0.34 -18.88 4.05
N TYR A 193 -1.08 -19.98 4.05
CA TYR A 193 -2.40 -20.10 4.64
C TYR A 193 -2.28 -20.50 6.11
N LEU A 194 -2.82 -19.66 6.99
CA LEU A 194 -2.98 -19.95 8.40
C LEU A 194 -4.23 -20.80 8.63
N ALA A 195 -4.09 -21.90 9.35
CA ALA A 195 -5.19 -22.75 9.77
C ALA A 195 -5.04 -23.10 11.26
N ASP A 196 -6.14 -23.55 11.88
CA ASP A 196 -6.18 -23.87 13.32
C ASP A 196 -5.11 -24.88 13.77
N ASN A 197 -4.61 -25.72 12.85
CA ASN A 197 -3.68 -26.82 13.14
C ASN A 197 -2.30 -26.68 12.48
N GLY A 198 -1.97 -25.49 11.98
CA GLY A 198 -0.66 -25.19 11.39
C GLY A 198 -0.75 -24.31 10.16
N THR A 199 0.27 -24.38 9.32
CA THR A 199 0.35 -23.55 8.12
C THR A 199 0.63 -24.40 6.89
N VAL A 200 0.06 -23.96 5.76
CA VAL A 200 0.35 -24.50 4.43
C VAL A 200 0.83 -23.36 3.57
N THR A 201 2.03 -23.49 3.01
CA THR A 201 2.58 -22.53 2.07
C THR A 201 2.53 -23.13 0.68
N LEU A 202 1.89 -22.42 -0.23
CA LEU A 202 1.86 -22.72 -1.66
C LEU A 202 2.74 -21.70 -2.38
N SER A 203 3.65 -22.17 -3.21
CA SER A 203 4.54 -21.31 -3.98
C SER A 203 4.53 -21.66 -5.46
N MET A 204 4.66 -20.66 -6.32
CA MET A 204 4.64 -20.81 -7.77
C MET A 204 5.56 -19.75 -8.41
N SER A 205 6.25 -20.12 -9.49
CA SER A 205 7.11 -19.18 -10.20
C SER A 205 6.30 -18.15 -10.98
N SER A 206 6.80 -16.92 -11.12
CA SER A 206 6.13 -15.86 -11.89
C SER A 206 5.90 -16.27 -13.35
N ARG A 207 6.85 -16.98 -13.94
CA ARG A 207 6.71 -17.55 -15.30
C ARG A 207 5.53 -18.50 -15.38
N ASP A 208 5.38 -19.41 -14.43
CA ASP A 208 4.29 -20.38 -14.46
C ASP A 208 2.94 -19.71 -14.23
N ILE A 209 2.88 -18.67 -13.37
CA ILE A 209 1.66 -17.89 -13.13
C ILE A 209 1.20 -17.23 -14.44
N ILE A 210 2.12 -16.62 -15.18
CA ILE A 210 1.85 -16.00 -16.48
C ILE A 210 1.37 -17.05 -17.49
N ARG A 211 2.05 -18.20 -17.58
CA ARG A 211 1.64 -19.31 -18.48
C ARG A 211 0.26 -19.86 -18.14
N LEU A 212 -0.06 -19.96 -16.85
CA LEU A 212 -1.37 -20.43 -16.40
C LEU A 212 -2.46 -19.43 -16.82
N GLN A 213 -2.21 -18.14 -16.62
CA GLN A 213 -3.15 -17.08 -16.98
C GLN A 213 -3.33 -16.93 -18.50
N SER A 214 -2.28 -17.20 -19.30
CA SER A 214 -2.36 -17.19 -20.77
C SER A 214 -3.02 -18.44 -21.37
N GLY A 215 -3.34 -19.45 -20.55
CA GLY A 215 -3.94 -20.71 -20.98
C GLY A 215 -2.94 -21.67 -21.64
N GLU A 216 -1.64 -21.48 -21.44
CA GLU A 216 -0.57 -22.32 -21.97
C GLU A 216 -0.28 -23.57 -21.12
N VAL A 217 -0.92 -23.70 -19.95
CA VAL A 217 -0.74 -24.81 -19.02
C VAL A 217 -1.81 -25.87 -19.26
N THR A 218 -1.37 -27.11 -19.48
CA THR A 218 -2.25 -28.28 -19.56
C THR A 218 -2.66 -28.80 -18.18
N ALA A 219 -3.75 -29.57 -18.12
CA ALA A 219 -4.21 -30.17 -16.87
C ALA A 219 -3.16 -31.13 -16.25
N GLU A 220 -2.35 -31.77 -17.10
CA GLU A 220 -1.29 -32.69 -16.71
C GLU A 220 -0.08 -31.98 -16.10
N GLU A 221 0.23 -30.76 -16.54
CA GLU A 221 1.34 -29.96 -16.03
C GLU A 221 1.01 -29.29 -14.70
N LEU A 222 -0.27 -28.93 -14.47
CA LEU A 222 -0.71 -28.10 -13.35
C LEU A 222 -0.23 -28.58 -11.97
N PRO A 223 -0.28 -29.88 -11.61
CA PRO A 223 0.18 -30.34 -10.30
C PRO A 223 1.68 -30.13 -10.06
N GLY A 224 2.48 -30.04 -11.13
CA GLY A 224 3.92 -29.84 -11.06
C GLY A 224 4.36 -28.39 -10.92
N LEU A 225 3.44 -27.43 -11.09
CA LEU A 225 3.76 -25.99 -11.03
C LEU A 225 3.72 -25.44 -9.60
N VAL A 226 2.99 -26.11 -8.71
CA VAL A 226 2.77 -25.64 -7.33
C VAL A 226 3.67 -26.42 -6.38
N THR A 227 4.54 -25.70 -5.69
CA THR A 227 5.31 -26.25 -4.56
C THR A 227 4.48 -26.12 -3.29
N VAL A 228 4.27 -27.24 -2.59
CA VAL A 228 3.52 -27.28 -1.34
C VAL A 228 4.47 -27.57 -0.19
N SER A 229 4.49 -26.71 0.82
CA SER A 229 5.16 -26.99 2.09
C SER A 229 4.19 -26.83 3.26
N LYS A 230 4.32 -27.70 4.26
CA LYS A 230 3.44 -27.71 5.44
C LYS A 230 4.27 -27.71 6.70
N THR A 231 3.91 -26.86 7.65
CA THR A 231 4.45 -26.90 9.01
C THR A 231 3.32 -27.31 9.95
N GLY A 232 3.43 -28.48 10.56
CA GLY A 232 2.42 -29.02 11.47
C GLY A 232 2.61 -28.56 12.91
N GLY A 233 1.52 -28.15 13.57
CA GLY A 233 1.41 -28.28 15.02
C GLY A 233 1.31 -29.77 15.38
N ARG A 234 1.97 -30.15 16.47
CA ARG A 234 1.96 -31.53 17.02
C ARG A 234 0.56 -32.05 17.28
#